data_AF-A0A0F9B4G3-F1
#
_entry.id   AF-A0A0F9B4G3-F1
#
_cell.length_a   1.000
_cell.length_b   1.000
_cell.length_c   1.000
_cell.angle_alpha   90.00
_cell.angle_beta   90.00
_cell.angle_gamma   90.00
#
_symmetry.space_group_name_H-M   'P 1'
#
loop_
_entity.id
_entity.type
_entity.pdbx_description
1 polymer ?
#
loop_
_entity_poly.entity_id
_entity_poly.type
_entity_poly.pdbx_seq_one_letter_code
_entity_poly.pdbx_strand_id
1 'polypeptide(L)'
;MKYHRVTATEDSSYVTPGALQRHAEAGHWTESAVAEWLRLAGFGLRTHHIHEDGSPVLNTFGKPKQLGFYAAKDPETGQARIAGEIDGVITHVPPELRDMIPVPCLWESKKATAKKCKRFSSVGVEKADAKYYGQIQTCMAYLEIKHTLFSMLNLDNMEFYWELVPFDPLAAQHITDRAVKVLQSQTPYDLPRITSDTSDFRCKFCPYKEPCWNDPKEGKLGGTPLPYWINKGADSG
;
A
#
# COMPACT_ATOMS: atom_id res chain seq x y z
N MET A 1 1.72 -2.39 2.50
CA MET A 1 3.03 -2.42 1.83
C MET A 1 4.14 -2.64 2.85
N LYS A 2 4.84 -3.78 2.78
CA LYS A 2 6.01 -4.10 3.61
C LYS A 2 7.22 -4.19 2.69
N TYR A 3 8.27 -3.43 2.99
CA TYR A 3 9.56 -3.54 2.30
C TYR A 3 10.57 -3.99 3.35
N HIS A 4 10.99 -5.25 3.30
CA HIS A 4 12.00 -5.74 4.22
C HIS A 4 12.97 -6.69 3.52
N ARG A 5 14.25 -6.36 3.63
CA ARG A 5 15.35 -7.33 3.70
C ARG A 5 15.69 -7.45 5.18
N VAL A 6 15.13 -8.46 5.85
CA VAL A 6 15.56 -8.87 7.19
C VAL A 6 15.96 -10.33 7.04
N THR A 7 17.21 -10.65 7.31
CA THR A 7 17.64 -12.03 7.54
C THR A 7 16.92 -12.51 8.79
N ALA A 8 16.05 -13.51 8.62
CA ALA A 8 15.29 -14.09 9.70
C ALA A 8 16.26 -14.73 10.71
N THR A 9 16.49 -14.08 11.84
CA THR A 9 17.01 -14.76 13.02
C THR A 9 15.85 -15.58 13.58
N GLU A 10 16.05 -16.90 13.69
CA GLU A 10 15.13 -17.83 14.34
C GLU A 10 14.98 -17.48 15.83
N ASP A 11 14.18 -16.48 16.14
CA ASP A 11 13.78 -16.16 17.51
C ASP A 11 12.30 -16.53 17.65
N SER A 12 12.04 -17.63 18.35
CA SER A 12 10.74 -18.28 18.51
C SER A 12 9.77 -17.53 19.45
N SER A 13 10.03 -16.25 19.73
CA SER A 13 9.31 -15.44 20.72
C SER A 13 8.27 -14.48 20.13
N TYR A 14 8.09 -14.42 18.81
CA TYR A 14 7.05 -13.57 18.18
C TYR A 14 5.64 -14.19 18.26
N VAL A 15 5.17 -14.55 19.45
CA VAL A 15 3.73 -14.75 19.66
C VAL A 15 3.06 -13.39 19.48
N THR A 16 2.34 -13.21 18.38
CA THR A 16 1.56 -12.00 18.16
C THR A 16 0.57 -11.83 19.33
N PRO A 17 0.56 -10.67 20.01
CA PRO A 17 -0.42 -10.40 21.05
C PRO A 17 -1.83 -10.77 20.59
N GLY A 18 -2.60 -11.51 21.40
CA GLY A 18 -3.94 -11.98 21.01
C GLY A 18 -4.89 -10.84 20.59
N ALA A 19 -4.66 -9.62 21.10
CA ALA A 19 -5.37 -8.43 20.64
C ALA A 19 -5.12 -8.11 19.15
N LEU A 20 -3.87 -8.25 18.67
CA LEU A 20 -3.55 -8.04 17.26
C LEU A 20 -4.19 -9.10 16.37
N GLN A 21 -4.24 -10.36 16.82
CA GLN A 21 -4.92 -11.43 16.10
C GLN A 21 -6.42 -11.13 15.96
N ARG A 22 -7.09 -10.75 17.05
CA ARG A 22 -8.51 -10.33 17.00
C ARG A 22 -8.74 -9.11 16.10
N HIS A 23 -7.81 -8.15 16.08
CA HIS A 23 -7.92 -7.00 15.18
C HIS A 23 -7.83 -7.39 13.70
N ALA A 24 -6.96 -8.35 13.36
CA ALA A 24 -6.80 -8.88 12.02
C ALA A 24 -8.01 -9.74 11.62
N GLU A 25 -8.45 -10.65 12.49
CA GLU A 25 -9.61 -11.50 12.27
C GLU A 25 -10.89 -10.68 12.09
N ALA A 26 -11.13 -9.69 12.95
CA ALA A 26 -12.24 -8.76 12.76
C ALA A 26 -12.14 -8.01 11.43
N GLY A 27 -10.92 -7.76 10.94
CA GLY A 27 -10.68 -7.15 9.63
C GLY A 27 -11.16 -8.04 8.50
N HIS A 28 -10.71 -9.28 8.49
CA HIS A 28 -11.13 -10.27 7.50
C HIS A 28 -12.64 -10.52 7.52
N TRP A 29 -13.23 -10.58 8.73
CA TRP A 29 -14.68 -10.70 8.87
C TRP A 29 -15.41 -9.50 8.25
N THR A 30 -15.00 -8.27 8.58
CA THR A 30 -15.63 -7.07 7.98
C THR A 30 -15.45 -7.02 6.48
N GLU A 31 -14.27 -7.35 5.96
CA GLU A 31 -14.00 -7.36 4.52
C GLU A 31 -14.94 -8.33 3.80
N SER A 32 -15.08 -9.54 4.35
CA SER A 32 -15.96 -10.57 3.80
C SER A 32 -17.44 -10.16 3.84
N ALA A 33 -17.88 -9.55 4.95
CA ALA A 33 -19.25 -9.08 5.12
C ALA A 33 -19.58 -7.94 4.15
N VAL A 34 -18.70 -6.94 4.03
CA VAL A 34 -18.93 -5.80 3.12
C VAL A 34 -18.91 -6.24 1.66
N ALA A 35 -18.03 -7.18 1.29
CA ALA A 35 -18.03 -7.76 -0.04
C ALA A 35 -19.38 -8.39 -0.39
N GLU A 36 -19.96 -9.12 0.56
CA GLU A 36 -21.28 -9.74 0.37
C GLU A 36 -22.40 -8.72 0.33
N TRP A 37 -22.38 -7.69 1.18
CA TRP A 37 -23.37 -6.62 1.14
C TRP A 37 -23.33 -5.85 -0.18
N LEU A 38 -22.15 -5.61 -0.76
CA LEU A 38 -22.03 -5.04 -2.09
C LEU A 38 -22.69 -5.93 -3.15
N ARG A 39 -22.47 -7.25 -3.11
CA ARG A 39 -23.12 -8.19 -4.04
C ARG A 39 -24.64 -8.19 -3.89
N LEU A 40 -25.14 -8.22 -2.65
CA LEU A 40 -26.57 -8.13 -2.34
C LEU A 40 -27.17 -6.81 -2.81
N ALA A 41 -26.40 -5.72 -2.79
CA ALA A 41 -26.79 -4.42 -3.33
C ALA A 41 -26.70 -4.35 -4.87
N GLY A 42 -26.35 -5.44 -5.57
CA GLY A 42 -26.33 -5.50 -7.03
C GLY A 42 -24.99 -5.17 -7.69
N PHE A 43 -23.90 -5.04 -6.92
CA PHE A 43 -22.57 -4.87 -7.49
C PHE A 43 -21.98 -6.18 -7.98
N GLY A 44 -21.29 -6.12 -9.11
CA GLY A 44 -20.41 -7.20 -9.57
C GLY A 44 -19.07 -7.05 -8.90
N LEU A 45 -18.76 -7.93 -7.95
CA LEU A 45 -17.52 -7.84 -7.17
C LEU A 45 -16.69 -9.12 -7.25
N ARG A 46 -15.48 -9.00 -7.78
CA ARG A 46 -14.47 -10.06 -7.79
C ARG A 46 -13.38 -9.78 -6.75
N THR A 47 -13.18 -10.70 -5.83
CA THR A 47 -12.24 -10.56 -4.69
C THR A 47 -10.99 -11.45 -4.83
N HIS A 48 -11.04 -12.44 -5.72
CA HIS A 48 -10.01 -13.46 -5.89
C HIS A 48 -9.98 -13.99 -7.32
N HIS A 49 -8.85 -14.60 -7.67
CA HIS A 49 -8.69 -15.31 -8.93
C HIS A 49 -9.61 -16.55 -8.98
N ILE A 50 -10.20 -16.79 -10.15
CA ILE A 50 -11.05 -17.96 -10.42
C ILE A 50 -10.51 -18.71 -11.63
N HIS A 51 -10.68 -20.02 -11.65
CA HIS A 51 -10.50 -20.88 -12.81
C HIS A 51 -11.64 -20.67 -13.83
N GLU A 52 -11.48 -21.22 -15.04
CA GLU A 52 -12.51 -21.16 -16.08
C GLU A 52 -13.83 -21.81 -15.66
N ASP A 53 -13.76 -22.83 -14.80
CA ASP A 53 -14.92 -23.51 -14.21
C ASP A 53 -15.58 -22.73 -13.05
N GLY A 54 -15.06 -21.55 -12.71
CA GLY A 54 -15.56 -20.70 -11.64
C GLY A 54 -15.05 -21.04 -10.23
N SER A 55 -14.26 -22.10 -10.06
CA SER A 55 -13.65 -22.44 -8.77
C SER A 55 -12.53 -21.45 -8.38
N PRO A 56 -12.31 -21.18 -7.07
CA PRO A 56 -11.28 -20.24 -6.64
C PRO A 56 -9.88 -20.82 -6.85
N VAL A 57 -8.98 -20.02 -7.42
CA VAL A 57 -7.55 -20.35 -7.45
C VAL A 57 -7.01 -20.24 -6.03
N LEU A 58 -6.33 -21.27 -5.53
CA LEU A 58 -5.76 -21.27 -4.19
C LEU A 58 -4.30 -20.76 -4.20
N ASN A 59 -3.91 -20.06 -3.13
CA ASN A 59 -2.53 -19.70 -2.85
C ASN A 59 -1.78 -20.87 -2.18
N THR A 60 -0.50 -20.68 -1.90
CA THR A 60 0.38 -21.70 -1.28
C THR A 60 -0.08 -22.16 0.12
N PHE A 61 -1.02 -21.44 0.74
CA PHE A 61 -1.61 -21.78 2.04
C PHE A 61 -3.01 -22.39 1.91
N GLY A 62 -3.45 -22.75 0.70
CA GLY A 62 -4.77 -23.34 0.45
C GLY A 62 -5.93 -22.35 0.58
N LYS A 63 -5.67 -21.03 0.61
CA LYS A 63 -6.71 -19.98 0.67
C LYS A 63 -6.95 -19.40 -0.71
N PRO A 64 -8.15 -18.87 -1.02
CA PRO A 64 -8.40 -18.15 -2.27
C PRO A 64 -7.35 -17.07 -2.51
N LYS A 65 -6.76 -17.08 -3.69
CA LYS A 65 -5.70 -16.16 -4.09
C LYS A 65 -6.32 -14.80 -4.40
N GLN A 66 -6.00 -13.80 -3.59
CA GLN A 66 -6.45 -12.42 -3.78
C GLN A 66 -5.92 -11.85 -5.09
N LEU A 67 -6.67 -10.87 -5.63
CA LEU A 67 -6.24 -10.09 -6.77
C LEU A 67 -5.17 -9.09 -6.32
N GLY A 68 -4.25 -8.74 -7.23
CA GLY A 68 -3.18 -7.82 -6.89
C GLY A 68 -2.05 -7.82 -7.91
N PHE A 69 -0.94 -7.20 -7.54
CA PHE A 69 0.26 -7.11 -8.36
C PHE A 69 1.49 -7.59 -7.60
N TYR A 70 2.48 -8.04 -8.38
CA TYR A 70 3.76 -8.54 -7.89
C TYR A 70 4.87 -8.00 -8.81
N ALA A 71 5.80 -7.23 -8.26
CA ALA A 71 6.82 -6.50 -9.00
C ALA A 71 8.20 -6.58 -8.32
N ALA A 72 9.21 -6.10 -9.06
CA ALA A 72 10.62 -6.08 -8.65
C ALA A 72 11.09 -7.45 -8.11
N LYS A 73 10.90 -8.51 -8.91
CA LYS A 73 11.33 -9.87 -8.54
C LYS A 73 12.80 -9.88 -8.17
N ASP A 74 13.11 -10.56 -7.08
CA ASP A 74 14.47 -10.82 -6.69
C ASP A 74 15.15 -11.70 -7.74
N PRO A 75 16.35 -11.34 -8.25
CA PRO A 75 17.02 -12.13 -9.28
C PRO A 75 17.42 -13.53 -8.83
N GLU A 76 17.66 -13.74 -7.53
CA GLU A 76 18.11 -15.02 -6.99
C GLU A 76 16.92 -15.91 -6.61
N THR A 77 15.95 -15.35 -5.88
CA THR A 77 14.82 -16.15 -5.35
C THR A 77 13.59 -16.13 -6.25
N GLY A 78 13.52 -15.21 -7.22
CA GLY A 78 12.33 -14.96 -8.04
C GLY A 78 11.16 -14.33 -7.29
N GLN A 79 11.29 -14.11 -5.96
CA GLN A 79 10.22 -13.58 -5.12
C GLN A 79 9.98 -12.09 -5.40
N ALA A 80 8.71 -11.69 -5.49
CA ALA A 80 8.36 -10.28 -5.62
C ALA A 80 8.80 -9.48 -4.39
N ARG A 81 9.53 -8.38 -4.61
CA ARG A 81 9.96 -7.47 -3.54
C ARG A 81 9.05 -6.26 -3.37
N ILE A 82 8.10 -6.08 -4.29
CA ILE A 82 6.97 -5.16 -4.20
C ILE A 82 5.72 -5.97 -4.52
N ALA A 83 4.74 -5.94 -3.63
CA ALA A 83 3.45 -6.56 -3.87
C ALA A 83 2.34 -5.76 -3.18
N GLY A 84 1.16 -5.81 -3.78
CA GLY A 84 -0.06 -5.26 -3.22
C GLY A 84 -1.25 -6.12 -3.62
N GLU A 85 -2.07 -6.46 -2.63
CA GLU A 85 -3.33 -7.16 -2.81
C GLU A 85 -4.46 -6.16 -2.59
N ILE A 86 -5.51 -6.29 -3.39
CA ILE A 86 -6.72 -5.47 -3.31
C ILE A 86 -7.85 -6.27 -2.69
N ASP A 87 -8.76 -5.59 -2.02
CA ASP A 87 -9.92 -6.24 -1.40
C ASP A 87 -10.93 -6.70 -2.49
N GLY A 88 -10.99 -6.00 -3.62
CA GLY A 88 -11.66 -6.51 -4.83
C GLY A 88 -11.66 -5.56 -6.03
N VAL A 89 -12.29 -6.00 -7.11
CA VAL A 89 -12.58 -5.22 -8.32
C VAL A 89 -14.06 -5.26 -8.61
N ILE A 90 -14.66 -4.09 -8.71
CA ILE A 90 -16.02 -3.87 -9.15
C ILE A 90 -16.04 -3.92 -10.68
N THR A 91 -16.79 -4.88 -11.23
CA THR A 91 -16.92 -5.13 -12.68
C THR A 91 -18.24 -4.61 -13.25
N HIS A 92 -19.26 -4.44 -12.40
CA HIS A 92 -20.48 -3.71 -12.74
C HIS A 92 -21.11 -3.10 -11.48
N VAL A 93 -21.94 -2.08 -11.68
CA VAL A 93 -22.68 -1.39 -10.61
C VAL A 93 -24.19 -1.40 -10.90
N PRO A 94 -25.03 -1.22 -9.87
CA PRO A 94 -26.47 -1.02 -10.05
C PRO A 94 -26.78 0.10 -11.04
N PRO A 95 -27.88 0.02 -11.81
CA PRO A 95 -28.24 1.02 -12.83
C PRO A 95 -28.20 2.47 -12.33
N GLU A 96 -28.67 2.71 -11.11
CA GLU A 96 -28.73 4.00 -10.44
C GLU A 96 -27.36 4.60 -10.08
N LEU A 97 -26.29 3.81 -10.10
CA LEU A 97 -24.92 4.25 -9.78
C LEU A 97 -24.00 4.33 -11.00
N ARG A 98 -24.49 4.03 -12.21
CA ARG A 98 -23.66 3.96 -13.43
C ARG A 98 -22.95 5.26 -13.77
N ASP A 99 -23.59 6.39 -13.51
CA ASP A 99 -23.03 7.72 -13.78
C ASP A 99 -22.09 8.22 -12.66
N MET A 100 -22.07 7.51 -11.52
CA MET A 100 -21.29 7.89 -10.34
C MET A 100 -20.02 7.05 -10.18
N ILE A 101 -20.08 5.75 -10.48
CA ILE A 101 -18.97 4.82 -10.25
C ILE A 101 -18.52 4.23 -11.59
N PRO A 102 -17.38 4.68 -12.14
CA PRO A 102 -16.84 4.12 -13.38
C PRO A 102 -16.33 2.71 -13.13
N VAL A 103 -16.63 1.79 -14.05
CA VAL A 103 -16.11 0.41 -14.01
C VAL A 103 -15.11 0.16 -15.15
N PRO A 104 -14.05 -0.65 -14.95
CA PRO A 104 -13.70 -1.31 -13.69
C PRO A 104 -13.25 -0.30 -12.61
N CYS A 105 -13.62 -0.58 -11.37
CA CYS A 105 -13.21 0.19 -10.19
C CYS A 105 -12.57 -0.76 -9.18
N LEU A 106 -11.43 -0.41 -8.61
CA LEU A 106 -10.93 -1.15 -7.45
C LEU A 106 -11.87 -0.94 -6.27
N TRP A 107 -11.86 -1.86 -5.32
CA TRP A 107 -12.51 -1.71 -4.04
C TRP A 107 -11.48 -1.98 -2.93
N GLU A 108 -11.43 -1.07 -1.96
CA GLU A 108 -10.57 -1.16 -0.78
C GLU A 108 -11.43 -0.85 0.45
N SER A 109 -11.48 -1.78 1.38
CA SER A 109 -12.33 -1.74 2.56
C SER A 109 -11.51 -1.69 3.84
N LYS A 110 -11.97 -0.86 4.78
CA LYS A 110 -11.38 -0.70 6.10
C LYS A 110 -12.47 -0.69 7.16
N LYS A 111 -12.07 -0.94 8.39
CA LYS A 111 -12.89 -0.72 9.58
C LYS A 111 -12.18 0.23 10.52
N ALA A 112 -12.94 1.10 11.18
CA ALA A 112 -12.37 2.01 12.15
C ALA A 112 -13.37 2.45 13.22
N THR A 113 -12.89 3.16 14.22
CA THR A 113 -13.74 3.82 15.22
C THR A 113 -14.36 5.10 14.64
N ALA A 114 -15.42 5.59 15.26
CA ALA A 114 -16.11 6.82 14.88
C ALA A 114 -15.17 8.02 14.79
N LYS A 115 -14.19 8.13 15.69
CA LYS A 115 -13.17 9.19 15.66
C LYS A 115 -12.35 9.16 14.37
N LYS A 116 -11.95 7.97 13.92
CA LYS A 116 -11.19 7.82 12.67
C LYS A 116 -12.12 8.06 11.48
N CYS A 117 -13.32 7.47 11.44
CA CYS A 117 -14.29 7.70 10.37
C CYS A 117 -14.60 9.19 10.18
N LYS A 118 -14.85 9.93 11.27
CA LYS A 118 -15.10 11.39 11.22
C LYS A 118 -13.98 12.16 10.54
N ARG A 119 -12.70 11.79 10.77
CA ARG A 119 -11.57 12.41 10.08
C ARG A 119 -11.65 12.16 8.58
N PHE A 120 -11.91 10.93 8.15
CA PHE A 120 -12.03 10.58 6.72
C PHE A 120 -13.18 11.35 6.06
N SER A 121 -14.36 11.36 6.67
CA SER A 121 -15.51 12.12 6.19
C SER A 121 -15.24 13.63 6.09
N SER A 122 -14.29 14.16 6.87
CA SER A 122 -13.97 15.59 6.86
C SER A 122 -12.94 15.99 5.79
N VAL A 123 -11.99 15.10 5.46
CA VAL A 123 -10.82 15.49 4.63
C VAL A 123 -10.47 14.53 3.50
N GLY A 124 -11.19 13.42 3.32
CA GLY A 124 -10.86 12.38 2.34
C GLY A 124 -9.67 11.52 2.74
N VAL A 125 -9.50 10.37 2.09
CA VAL A 125 -8.41 9.40 2.39
C VAL A 125 -7.03 10.01 2.15
N GLU A 126 -6.88 10.86 1.13
CA GLU A 126 -5.62 11.51 0.77
C GLU A 126 -4.99 12.24 1.96
N LYS A 127 -5.79 13.08 2.65
CA LYS A 127 -5.35 13.87 3.81
C LYS A 127 -5.51 13.13 5.13
N ALA A 128 -6.43 12.16 5.20
CA ALA A 128 -6.70 11.43 6.42
C ALA A 128 -5.59 10.41 6.74
N ASP A 129 -5.07 9.71 5.74
CA ASP A 129 -4.11 8.63 5.94
C ASP A 129 -3.25 8.37 4.69
N ALA A 130 -2.06 8.97 4.65
CA ALA A 130 -1.13 8.83 3.53
C ALA A 130 -0.73 7.38 3.23
N LYS A 131 -0.82 6.46 4.21
CA LYS A 131 -0.55 5.03 3.98
C LYS A 131 -1.67 4.40 3.14
N TYR A 132 -2.93 4.68 3.47
CA TYR A 132 -4.06 4.15 2.71
C TYR A 132 -4.11 4.77 1.32
N TYR A 133 -3.92 6.09 1.21
CA TYR A 133 -3.85 6.75 -0.09
C TYR A 133 -2.71 6.18 -0.95
N GLY A 134 -1.51 6.03 -0.40
CA GLY A 134 -0.37 5.44 -1.11
C GLY A 134 -0.63 4.00 -1.57
N GLN A 135 -1.27 3.16 -0.74
CA GLN A 135 -1.68 1.80 -1.14
C GLN A 135 -2.66 1.84 -2.32
N ILE A 136 -3.71 2.65 -2.22
CA ILE A 136 -4.75 2.82 -3.25
C ILE A 136 -4.12 3.26 -4.57
N GLN A 137 -3.30 4.30 -4.56
CA GLN A 137 -2.64 4.85 -5.75
C GLN A 137 -1.66 3.85 -6.38
N THR A 138 -0.92 3.11 -5.56
CA THR A 138 0.00 2.08 -6.05
C THR A 138 -0.75 0.95 -6.73
N CYS A 139 -1.83 0.45 -6.13
CA CYS A 139 -2.65 -0.61 -6.74
C CYS A 139 -3.27 -0.14 -8.05
N MET A 140 -3.79 1.09 -8.13
CA MET A 140 -4.31 1.67 -9.37
C MET A 140 -3.25 1.74 -10.47
N ALA A 141 -2.02 2.16 -10.15
CA ALA A 141 -0.93 2.21 -11.13
C ALA A 141 -0.55 0.82 -11.67
N TYR A 142 -0.35 -0.16 -10.80
CA TYR A 142 0.10 -1.49 -11.21
C TYR A 142 -1.00 -2.35 -11.87
N LEU A 143 -2.27 -2.06 -11.60
CA LEU A 143 -3.42 -2.76 -12.18
C LEU A 143 -4.07 -1.99 -13.34
N GLU A 144 -3.54 -0.81 -13.67
CA GLU A 144 -4.02 0.07 -14.74
C GLU A 144 -5.51 0.45 -14.62
N ILE A 145 -6.00 0.58 -13.37
CA ILE A 145 -7.38 0.97 -13.06
C ILE A 145 -7.39 2.41 -12.52
N LYS A 146 -8.33 3.22 -13.01
CA LYS A 146 -8.32 4.68 -12.79
C LYS A 146 -9.05 5.14 -11.52
N HIS A 147 -9.80 4.26 -10.86
CA HIS A 147 -10.59 4.61 -9.71
C HIS A 147 -10.61 3.49 -8.68
N THR A 148 -10.71 3.88 -7.41
CA THR A 148 -10.96 2.98 -6.28
C THR A 148 -12.16 3.47 -5.50
N LEU A 149 -13.16 2.61 -5.28
CA LEU A 149 -14.18 2.83 -4.27
C LEU A 149 -13.61 2.44 -2.91
N PHE A 150 -13.28 3.44 -2.10
CA PHE A 150 -12.82 3.25 -0.74
C PHE A 150 -14.00 3.21 0.22
N SER A 151 -14.06 2.20 1.07
CA SER A 151 -15.10 2.04 2.10
C SER A 151 -14.51 1.94 3.49
N MET A 152 -15.15 2.59 4.46
CA MET A 152 -14.80 2.44 5.86
C MET A 152 -16.04 2.20 6.71
N LEU A 153 -16.13 1.01 7.32
CA LEU A 153 -17.18 0.65 8.27
C LEU A 153 -16.83 1.21 9.66
N ASN A 154 -17.72 2.01 10.22
CA ASN A 154 -17.62 2.49 11.59
C ASN A 154 -18.07 1.41 12.58
N LEU A 155 -17.15 0.94 13.42
CA LEU A 155 -17.44 -0.13 14.39
C LEU A 155 -18.26 0.32 15.60
N ASP A 156 -18.48 1.63 15.76
CA ASP A 156 -19.23 2.17 16.90
C ASP A 156 -20.73 2.31 16.59
N ASN A 157 -21.10 2.55 15.31
CA ASN A 157 -22.49 2.76 14.90
C ASN A 157 -22.90 2.00 13.62
N MET A 158 -22.00 1.22 13.02
CA MET A 158 -22.21 0.45 11.79
C MET A 158 -22.54 1.26 10.53
N GLU A 159 -22.31 2.58 10.55
CA GLU A 159 -22.43 3.41 9.35
C GLU A 159 -21.19 3.30 8.46
N PHE A 160 -21.40 3.57 7.17
CA PHE A 160 -20.32 3.60 6.20
C PHE A 160 -19.88 5.02 5.85
N TYR A 161 -18.57 5.15 5.67
CA TYR A 161 -17.98 6.16 4.82
C TYR A 161 -17.62 5.55 3.47
N TRP A 162 -17.97 6.24 2.37
CA TRP A 162 -17.62 5.88 1.01
C TRP A 162 -16.95 7.04 0.31
N GLU A 163 -15.91 6.75 -0.47
CA GLU A 163 -15.17 7.74 -1.25
C GLU A 163 -14.74 7.13 -2.57
N LEU A 164 -15.05 7.80 -3.69
CA LEU A 164 -14.48 7.44 -4.99
C LEU A 164 -13.16 8.17 -5.16
N VAL A 165 -12.06 7.44 -5.13
CA VAL A 165 -10.70 7.98 -5.19
C VAL A 165 -10.20 7.91 -6.64
N PRO A 166 -9.89 9.04 -7.29
CA PRO A 166 -9.33 9.05 -8.63
C PRO A 166 -7.83 8.71 -8.61
N PHE A 167 -7.34 8.16 -9.72
CA PHE A 167 -5.92 7.91 -9.91
C PHE A 167 -5.11 9.20 -9.99
N ASP A 168 -4.06 9.27 -9.18
CA ASP A 168 -3.04 10.31 -9.17
C ASP A 168 -1.69 9.66 -9.56
N PRO A 169 -1.25 9.83 -10.82
CA PRO A 169 -0.02 9.22 -11.29
C PRO A 169 1.22 9.77 -10.56
N LEU A 170 1.21 11.01 -10.09
CA LEU A 170 2.35 11.60 -9.39
C LEU A 170 2.48 10.99 -8.00
N ALA A 171 1.37 10.83 -7.28
CA ALA A 171 1.37 10.15 -5.99
C ALA A 171 1.84 8.69 -6.12
N ALA A 172 1.32 7.96 -7.11
CA ALA A 172 1.71 6.57 -7.36
C ALA A 172 3.19 6.44 -7.72
N GLN A 173 3.69 7.30 -8.62
CA GLN A 173 5.10 7.31 -9.01
C GLN A 173 6.00 7.63 -7.82
N HIS A 174 5.67 8.66 -7.03
CA HIS A 174 6.45 9.04 -5.87
C HIS A 174 6.54 7.91 -4.81
N ILE A 175 5.46 7.18 -4.56
CA ILE A 175 5.48 6.02 -3.66
C ILE A 175 6.32 4.89 -4.25
N THR A 176 6.22 4.64 -5.55
CA THR A 176 7.02 3.62 -6.25
C THR A 176 8.51 3.96 -6.26
N ASP A 177 8.89 5.21 -6.48
CA ASP A 177 10.29 5.66 -6.43
C ASP A 177 10.88 5.47 -5.02
N ARG A 178 10.10 5.74 -3.98
CA ARG A 178 10.50 5.47 -2.60
C ARG A 178 10.71 3.99 -2.37
N ALA A 179 9.84 3.14 -2.92
CA ALA A 179 9.98 1.68 -2.89
C ALA A 179 11.32 1.25 -3.51
N VAL A 180 11.61 1.75 -4.71
CA VAL A 180 12.81 1.41 -5.46
C VAL A 180 14.07 1.83 -4.70
N LYS A 181 14.08 3.03 -4.10
CA LYS A 181 15.20 3.48 -3.25
C LYS A 181 15.46 2.53 -2.09
N VAL A 182 14.40 2.05 -1.42
CA VAL A 182 14.54 1.06 -0.35
C VAL A 182 15.08 -0.27 -0.88
N LEU A 183 14.64 -0.72 -2.05
CA LEU A 183 15.15 -1.96 -2.65
C LEU A 183 16.60 -1.87 -3.12
N GLN A 184 17.05 -0.68 -3.52
CA GLN A 184 18.42 -0.44 -3.97
C GLN A 184 19.38 -0.14 -2.82
N SER A 185 18.88 0.26 -1.64
CA SER A 185 19.72 0.46 -0.47
C SER A 185 20.37 -0.86 -0.02
N GLN A 186 21.69 -0.85 0.13
CA GLN A 186 22.46 -1.96 0.67
C GLN A 186 22.67 -1.79 2.18
N THR A 187 22.70 -0.54 2.64
CA THR A 187 22.83 -0.18 4.04
C THR A 187 21.75 0.83 4.43
N PRO A 188 21.37 0.91 5.72
CA PRO A 188 20.44 1.94 6.21
C PRO A 188 20.90 3.38 5.92
N TYR A 189 22.19 3.59 5.68
CA TYR A 189 22.82 4.88 5.42
C TYR A 189 22.66 5.37 3.98
N ASP A 190 22.25 4.50 3.05
CA ASP A 190 21.99 4.89 1.65
C ASP A 190 20.69 5.71 1.53
N LEU A 191 19.89 5.75 2.59
CA LEU A 191 18.65 6.53 2.67
C LEU A 191 18.89 7.84 3.43
N PRO A 192 18.39 8.98 2.90
CA PRO A 192 18.61 10.26 3.54
C PRO A 192 17.92 10.33 4.91
N ARG A 193 18.56 11.01 5.86
CA ARG A 193 17.95 11.34 7.15
C ARG A 193 16.72 12.23 6.93
N ILE A 194 15.73 12.11 7.81
CA ILE A 194 14.52 12.96 7.77
C ILE A 194 14.81 14.44 8.10
N THR A 195 15.97 14.70 8.71
CA THR A 195 16.43 16.01 9.18
C THR A 195 17.95 15.97 9.39
N SER A 196 18.58 17.14 9.47
CA SER A 196 19.97 17.32 9.91
C SER A 196 20.10 17.57 11.41
N ASP A 197 18.99 17.71 12.14
CA ASP A 197 18.96 17.97 13.58
C ASP A 197 18.55 16.71 14.37
N THR A 198 19.43 16.23 15.24
CA THR A 198 19.20 15.04 16.08
C THR A 198 18.04 15.22 17.08
N SER A 199 17.68 16.47 17.37
CA SER A 199 16.65 16.86 18.34
C SER A 199 15.26 17.05 17.73
N ASP A 200 15.13 16.96 16.40
CA ASP A 200 13.84 17.06 15.69
C ASP A 200 12.80 16.10 16.28
N PHE A 201 11.58 16.59 16.50
CA PHE A 201 10.50 15.79 17.09
C PHE A 201 10.18 14.53 16.28
N ARG A 202 10.43 14.52 14.97
CA ARG A 202 10.27 13.35 14.10
C ARG A 202 11.29 12.26 14.40
N CYS A 203 12.48 12.63 14.86
CA CYS A 203 13.48 11.68 15.34
C CYS A 203 13.12 11.09 16.71
N LYS A 204 12.41 11.83 17.57
CA LYS A 204 12.05 11.39 18.93
C LYS A 204 11.27 10.07 18.96
N PHE A 205 10.40 9.86 17.97
CA PHE A 205 9.57 8.65 17.87
C PHE A 205 10.02 7.70 16.74
N CYS A 206 11.21 7.92 16.19
CA CYS A 206 11.75 7.08 15.13
C CYS A 206 12.39 5.82 15.74
N PRO A 207 11.91 4.61 15.41
CA PRO A 207 12.50 3.36 15.91
C PRO A 207 13.94 3.14 15.39
N TYR A 208 14.35 3.88 14.36
CA TYR A 208 15.69 3.80 13.76
C TYR A 208 16.60 4.98 14.15
N LYS A 209 16.24 5.77 15.18
CA LYS A 209 17.03 6.95 15.59
C LYS A 209 18.50 6.59 15.87
N GLU A 210 18.75 5.64 16.76
CA GLU A 210 20.11 5.27 17.16
C GLU A 210 20.98 4.81 15.97
N PRO A 211 20.56 3.82 15.14
CA PRO A 211 21.30 3.46 13.93
C PRO A 211 21.48 4.61 12.94
N CYS A 212 20.48 5.50 12.82
CA CYS A 212 20.50 6.62 11.88
C CYS A 212 21.59 7.65 12.23
N TRP A 213 21.85 7.89 13.51
CA TRP A 213 22.81 8.90 13.98
C TRP A 213 24.19 8.33 14.33
N ASN A 214 24.30 7.04 14.64
CA ASN A 214 25.57 6.38 14.99
C ASN A 214 26.39 5.91 13.76
N ASP A 215 26.24 6.58 12.62
CA ASP A 215 26.90 6.26 11.35
C ASP A 215 28.42 6.57 11.40
N PRO A 216 29.32 5.61 11.10
CA PRO A 216 30.76 5.86 10.97
C PRO A 216 31.17 6.65 9.71
N LYS A 217 30.27 6.93 8.77
CA LYS A 217 30.52 7.77 7.60
C LYS A 217 29.86 9.14 7.76
N GLU A 218 30.55 10.04 8.47
CA GLU A 218 30.27 11.46 8.33
C GLU A 218 30.53 11.93 6.88
N GLY A 219 29.53 12.58 6.29
CA GLY A 219 29.74 13.54 5.21
C GLY A 219 29.73 13.00 3.78
N LYS A 220 28.58 13.13 3.13
CA LYS A 220 28.36 14.00 1.94
C LYS A 220 27.06 13.57 1.28
N LEU A 221 26.09 14.48 1.22
CA LEU A 221 24.99 14.39 0.27
C LEU A 221 25.61 14.42 -1.13
N GLY A 222 25.79 13.24 -1.74
CA GLY A 222 26.24 13.13 -3.11
C GLY A 222 25.23 13.85 -4.01
N GLY A 223 25.69 14.87 -4.73
CA GLY A 223 24.88 15.54 -5.74
C GLY A 223 24.32 14.52 -6.73
N THR A 224 23.11 14.75 -7.22
CA THR A 224 22.52 13.90 -8.25
C THR A 224 23.47 13.85 -9.45
N PRO A 225 23.94 12.66 -9.89
CA PRO A 225 24.81 12.57 -11.04
C PRO A 225 24.08 13.16 -12.24
N LEU A 226 24.70 14.12 -12.92
CA LEU A 226 24.17 14.60 -14.19
C LEU A 226 24.18 13.42 -15.18
N PRO A 227 23.14 13.29 -16.04
CA PRO A 227 23.18 12.36 -17.15
C PRO A 227 24.47 12.50 -17.96
N TYR A 228 25.06 11.38 -18.38
CA TYR A 228 26.39 11.32 -19.02
C TYR A 228 26.53 12.20 -20.27
N TRP A 229 25.42 12.57 -20.91
CA TRP A 229 25.38 13.45 -22.09
C TRP A 229 25.43 14.95 -21.77
N ILE A 230 25.34 15.35 -20.50
CA ILE A 230 25.46 16.77 -20.08
C ILE A 230 26.93 17.21 -20.00
N ASN A 231 27.88 16.29 -19.83
CA ASN A 231 29.32 16.57 -19.89
C ASN A 231 29.91 16.41 -21.30
N LYS A 232 29.27 17.00 -22.32
CA LYS A 232 29.90 17.20 -23.64
C LYS A 232 30.14 18.69 -23.84
N GLY A 233 31.33 19.14 -23.48
CA GLY A 233 31.69 20.55 -23.58
C GLY A 233 33.13 20.83 -23.14
N ALA A 234 34.08 20.07 -23.65
CA ALA A 234 35.49 20.45 -23.75
C ALA A 234 36.14 19.55 -24.81
N ASP A 235 35.63 19.67 -26.05
CA ASP A 235 36.40 19.22 -27.20
C ASP A 235 37.62 20.13 -27.32
N SER A 236 38.79 19.55 -27.04
CA SER A 236 40.09 20.12 -27.41
C SER A 236 40.20 20.08 -28.94
N GLY A 237 39.91 21.23 -29.56
CA GLY A 237 40.35 21.61 -30.90
C GLY A 237 41.28 22.80 -30.80
#